data_AF-A0AAN9UX37-F1
#
_entry.id   AF-A0AAN9UX37-F1
#
_cell.length_a   1.000
_cell.length_b   1.000
_cell.length_c   1.000
_cell.angle_alpha   90.00
_cell.angle_beta   90.00
_cell.angle_gamma   90.00
#
_symmetry.space_group_name_H-M   'P 1'
#
loop_
_entity.id
_entity.type
_entity.pdbx_description
1 polymer ?
#
loop_
_entity_poly.entity_id
_entity_poly.type
_entity_poly.pdbx_seq_one_letter_code
_entity_poly.pdbx_strand_id
1 'polypeptide(L)'
;MGSPNESASWVPPPLSMLEINDCTSGTDWVAALIRSSDNSSMLDIPTQLTTAYLRSMIPQNWTSQPSKKDLVDWSYELLDEQAGSLDPEYVSWRKQLTEFPLKGCGQDISLFFATMYFIVLAATRVGIIKTASNRSSRRKCTARIIESFQESINTFLDAALIFAASMLGAALVRYASMIRSPLENYSAYELIGSVFMSAFSIFPALMLQAVSDGPRTHFIRHFLWFAVISFTIAVDVLYRKRYDELKDSYDSSHASQQQNITIEAARSGWGICEDTQIRKGIEHTLTGGHILLALNLVWWLYYLVLAAIPSRWKTAWNSRSRRWVIRWDWRTSLRIANGSLCFAVACSFIGLFHRYRNSIHTLTSESDKDSDWQFGQVLALATWVPVGVDFLAILFCKPLLSYATPPLRYCTDSVVDGPEKGMSGKISSHYRVVANIETEEKGETFQVEGIQDNSRSNLNV
;
A
#
# COMPACT_ATOMS: atom_id res chain seq x y z
N MET A 1 -49.72 14.50 -26.22
CA MET A 1 -51.15 14.55 -25.86
C MET A 1 -51.89 13.52 -26.70
N GLY A 2 -51.97 12.29 -26.20
CA GLY A 2 -52.69 11.16 -26.79
C GLY A 2 -54.11 11.05 -26.22
N SER A 3 -54.98 10.36 -26.96
CA SER A 3 -56.41 10.20 -26.68
C SER A 3 -56.70 9.58 -25.29
N PRO A 4 -57.75 10.01 -24.55
CA PRO A 4 -57.89 9.71 -23.12
C PRO A 4 -58.61 8.40 -22.77
N ASN A 5 -58.53 7.33 -23.56
CA ASN A 5 -59.31 6.10 -23.28
C ASN A 5 -58.66 4.76 -23.67
N GLU A 6 -57.34 4.68 -23.85
CA GLU A 6 -56.67 3.37 -23.78
C GLU A 6 -56.53 2.99 -22.30
N SER A 7 -57.41 2.10 -21.82
CA SER A 7 -57.27 1.49 -20.50
C SER A 7 -55.93 0.75 -20.45
N ALA A 8 -54.97 1.27 -19.69
CA ALA A 8 -53.67 0.61 -19.50
C ALA A 8 -53.91 -0.85 -19.05
N SER A 9 -53.33 -1.80 -19.77
CA SER A 9 -53.50 -3.24 -19.51
C SER A 9 -52.79 -3.71 -18.24
N TRP A 10 -51.96 -2.86 -17.64
CA TRP A 10 -51.13 -3.15 -16.50
C TRP A 10 -51.30 -2.11 -15.40
N VAL A 11 -51.31 -2.57 -14.14
CA VAL A 11 -51.39 -1.71 -12.95
C VAL A 11 -50.08 -1.84 -12.17
N PRO A 12 -49.34 -0.75 -11.92
CA PRO A 12 -48.09 -0.78 -11.18
C PRO A 12 -48.32 -1.20 -9.72
N PRO A 13 -47.36 -1.91 -9.09
CA PRO A 13 -47.41 -2.18 -7.66
C PRO A 13 -47.30 -0.90 -6.84
N PRO A 14 -47.87 -0.88 -5.62
CA PRO A 14 -47.59 0.18 -4.64
C PRO A 14 -46.07 0.33 -4.41
N LEU A 15 -45.61 1.57 -4.21
CA LEU A 15 -44.17 1.86 -4.03
C LEU A 15 -43.57 1.10 -2.83
N SER A 16 -44.35 0.92 -1.77
CA SER A 16 -43.99 0.11 -0.59
C SER A 16 -43.77 -1.38 -0.85
N MET A 17 -44.20 -1.93 -1.99
CA MET A 17 -43.98 -3.34 -2.37
C MET A 17 -42.77 -3.55 -3.27
N LEU A 18 -42.06 -2.49 -3.66
CA LEU A 18 -40.89 -2.60 -4.54
C LEU A 18 -39.67 -3.12 -3.78
N GLU A 19 -39.05 -4.18 -4.31
CA GLU A 19 -37.86 -4.81 -3.74
C GLU A 19 -36.59 -4.24 -4.38
N ILE A 20 -35.98 -3.24 -3.74
CA ILE A 20 -34.73 -2.64 -4.23
C ILE A 20 -33.56 -3.48 -3.70
N ASN A 21 -33.21 -4.57 -4.39
CA ASN A 21 -32.14 -5.50 -3.97
C ASN A 21 -31.14 -5.87 -5.08
N ASP A 22 -31.45 -5.57 -6.36
CA ASP A 22 -30.58 -5.86 -7.49
C ASP A 22 -29.52 -4.77 -7.65
N CYS A 23 -28.34 -5.04 -7.09
CA CYS A 23 -27.19 -4.17 -7.20
C CYS A 23 -26.85 -3.86 -8.66
N THR A 24 -26.83 -4.85 -9.55
CA THR A 24 -26.36 -4.69 -10.93
C THR A 24 -27.29 -3.81 -11.77
N SER A 25 -28.61 -4.05 -11.71
CA SER A 25 -29.56 -3.24 -12.50
C SER A 25 -29.68 -1.80 -11.98
N GLY A 26 -29.59 -1.61 -10.65
CA GLY A 26 -29.71 -0.28 -10.03
C GLY A 26 -28.50 0.61 -10.27
N THR A 27 -27.30 0.05 -10.19
CA THR A 27 -26.06 0.77 -10.48
C THR A 27 -25.96 1.15 -11.96
N ASP A 28 -26.38 0.29 -12.89
CA ASP A 28 -26.44 0.62 -14.32
C ASP A 28 -27.39 1.79 -14.61
N TRP A 29 -28.55 1.84 -13.93
CA TRP A 29 -29.53 2.90 -14.12
C TRP A 29 -29.07 4.26 -13.55
N VAL A 30 -28.58 4.28 -12.31
CA VAL A 30 -28.08 5.52 -11.67
C VAL A 30 -26.89 6.10 -12.46
N ALA A 31 -26.07 5.23 -13.05
CA ALA A 31 -24.97 5.60 -13.95
C ALA A 31 -25.41 6.38 -15.17
N ALA A 32 -26.46 5.91 -15.84
CA ALA A 32 -27.01 6.63 -16.98
C ALA A 32 -27.72 7.93 -16.56
N LEU A 33 -28.32 7.97 -15.37
CA LEU A 33 -28.90 9.19 -14.81
C LEU A 33 -27.83 10.26 -14.56
N ILE A 34 -26.69 9.92 -13.96
CA ILE A 34 -25.59 10.87 -13.72
C ILE A 34 -25.00 11.36 -15.05
N ARG A 35 -24.78 10.48 -16.03
CA ARG A 35 -24.28 10.88 -17.36
C ARG A 35 -25.23 11.82 -18.10
N SER A 36 -26.54 11.65 -17.94
CA SER A 36 -27.56 12.50 -18.59
C SER A 36 -27.75 13.84 -17.87
N SER A 37 -27.34 13.95 -16.60
CA SER A 37 -27.31 15.21 -15.85
C SER A 37 -26.50 16.31 -16.57
N ASP A 38 -25.49 15.95 -17.34
CA ASP A 38 -24.66 16.90 -18.10
C ASP A 38 -25.39 17.48 -19.34
N ASN A 39 -26.47 16.84 -19.81
CA ASN A 39 -27.20 17.20 -21.03
C ASN A 39 -28.62 17.77 -20.79
N SER A 40 -28.91 18.26 -19.58
CA SER A 40 -30.14 18.99 -19.22
C SER A 40 -31.47 18.22 -19.25
N SER A 41 -31.48 16.90 -19.52
CA SER A 41 -32.73 16.12 -19.62
C SER A 41 -32.58 14.73 -18.99
N MET A 42 -33.35 14.47 -17.93
CA MET A 42 -33.52 13.13 -17.33
C MET A 42 -34.13 12.11 -18.32
N LEU A 43 -34.70 12.58 -19.44
CA LEU A 43 -35.30 11.75 -20.48
C LEU A 43 -34.24 11.06 -21.37
N ASP A 44 -32.96 11.42 -21.22
CA ASP A 44 -31.87 10.91 -22.05
C ASP A 44 -31.29 9.58 -21.53
N ILE A 45 -31.83 9.06 -20.41
CA ILE A 45 -31.46 7.74 -19.90
C ILE A 45 -31.91 6.68 -20.90
N PRO A 46 -31.03 5.75 -21.34
CA PRO A 46 -31.41 4.67 -22.22
C PRO A 46 -32.58 3.86 -21.63
N THR A 47 -33.70 3.80 -22.36
CA THR A 47 -34.93 3.12 -21.93
C THR A 47 -34.72 1.66 -21.51
N GLN A 48 -33.70 0.99 -22.05
CA GLN A 48 -33.34 -0.37 -21.66
C GLN A 48 -32.88 -0.47 -20.20
N LEU A 49 -32.10 0.50 -19.71
CA LEU A 49 -31.60 0.51 -18.34
C LEU A 49 -32.73 0.83 -17.35
N THR A 50 -33.56 1.82 -17.68
CA THR A 50 -34.75 2.17 -16.88
C THR A 50 -35.71 1.00 -16.78
N THR A 51 -36.02 0.32 -17.89
CA THR A 51 -36.92 -0.84 -17.86
C THR A 51 -36.30 -2.07 -17.20
N ALA A 52 -34.99 -2.27 -17.29
CA ALA A 52 -34.30 -3.36 -16.57
C ALA A 52 -34.38 -3.16 -15.05
N TYR A 53 -34.09 -1.95 -14.58
CA TYR A 53 -34.12 -1.64 -13.15
C TYR A 53 -35.55 -1.60 -12.59
N LEU A 54 -36.50 -0.99 -13.30
CA LEU A 54 -37.92 -1.04 -12.90
C LEU A 54 -38.43 -2.48 -12.81
N ARG A 55 -38.00 -3.35 -13.74
CA ARG A 55 -38.37 -4.77 -13.70
C ARG A 55 -37.72 -5.51 -12.53
N SER A 56 -36.48 -5.21 -12.16
CA SER A 56 -35.80 -5.88 -11.04
C SER A 56 -36.43 -5.56 -9.69
N MET A 57 -37.11 -4.42 -9.58
CA MET A 57 -37.81 -4.00 -8.36
C MET A 57 -39.21 -4.60 -8.19
N ILE A 58 -39.80 -5.15 -9.26
CA ILE A 58 -41.15 -5.73 -9.20
C ILE A 58 -41.05 -7.14 -8.59
N PRO A 59 -41.81 -7.43 -7.52
CA PRO A 59 -41.83 -8.77 -6.93
C PRO A 59 -42.18 -9.83 -7.97
N GLN A 60 -41.47 -10.97 -7.96
CA GLN A 60 -41.66 -12.03 -8.96
C GLN A 60 -43.11 -12.56 -9.02
N ASN A 61 -43.87 -12.41 -7.93
CA ASN A 61 -45.26 -12.86 -7.79
C ASN A 61 -46.31 -11.81 -8.20
N TRP A 62 -45.93 -10.69 -8.81
CA TRP A 62 -46.88 -9.68 -9.26
C TRP A 62 -47.79 -10.23 -10.37
N THR A 63 -49.09 -10.00 -10.26
CA THR A 63 -50.17 -10.72 -10.99
C THR A 63 -50.11 -10.62 -12.51
N SER A 64 -49.39 -9.65 -13.06
CA SER A 64 -49.05 -9.58 -14.48
C SER A 64 -47.66 -8.99 -14.67
N GLN A 65 -46.84 -9.66 -15.47
CA GLN A 65 -45.52 -9.18 -15.85
C GLN A 65 -45.69 -8.01 -16.84
N PRO A 66 -45.16 -6.81 -16.55
CA PRO A 66 -45.34 -5.68 -17.43
C PRO A 66 -44.61 -5.87 -18.75
N SER A 67 -45.23 -5.41 -19.84
CA SER A 67 -44.55 -5.26 -21.11
C SER A 67 -43.47 -4.18 -21.01
N LYS A 68 -42.56 -4.13 -21.99
CA LYS A 68 -41.57 -3.04 -22.06
C LYS A 68 -42.25 -1.68 -22.19
N LYS A 69 -43.40 -1.60 -22.88
CA LYS A 69 -44.17 -0.36 -23.04
C LYS A 69 -44.70 0.12 -21.69
N ASP A 70 -45.32 -0.77 -20.92
CA ASP A 70 -45.88 -0.45 -19.59
C ASP A 70 -44.80 0.09 -18.64
N LEU A 71 -43.59 -0.49 -18.67
CA LEU A 71 -42.47 -0.01 -17.86
C LEU A 71 -41.93 1.36 -18.30
N VAL A 72 -41.96 1.66 -19.60
CA VAL A 72 -41.54 2.98 -20.11
C VAL A 72 -42.56 4.03 -19.72
N ASP A 73 -43.85 3.75 -19.92
CA ASP A 73 -44.93 4.67 -19.56
C ASP A 73 -44.91 4.95 -18.04
N TRP A 74 -44.78 3.90 -17.22
CA TRP A 74 -44.63 4.04 -15.77
C TRP A 74 -43.37 4.80 -15.37
N SER A 75 -42.26 4.66 -16.11
CA SER A 75 -41.04 5.42 -15.82
C SER A 75 -41.23 6.93 -16.03
N TYR A 76 -42.02 7.35 -17.02
CA TYR A 76 -42.32 8.76 -17.22
C TYR A 76 -43.21 9.31 -16.11
N GLU A 77 -44.20 8.53 -15.66
CA GLU A 77 -45.03 8.90 -14.50
C GLU A 77 -44.21 9.01 -13.22
N LEU A 78 -43.27 8.08 -13.00
CA LEU A 78 -42.38 8.09 -11.83
C LEU A 78 -41.35 9.22 -11.87
N LEU A 79 -40.90 9.65 -13.04
CA LEU A 79 -39.89 10.70 -13.19
C LEU A 79 -40.48 12.10 -13.31
N ASP A 80 -41.80 12.23 -13.45
CA ASP A 80 -42.47 13.52 -13.44
C ASP A 80 -42.47 14.14 -12.04
N GLU A 81 -41.52 15.04 -11.79
CA GLU A 81 -41.31 15.67 -10.48
C GLU A 81 -42.53 16.45 -9.97
N GLN A 82 -43.38 16.94 -10.88
CA GLN A 82 -44.55 17.73 -10.49
C GLN A 82 -45.64 16.86 -9.84
N ALA A 83 -45.78 15.60 -10.27
CA ALA A 83 -46.84 14.71 -9.78
C ALA A 83 -46.52 14.11 -8.40
N GLY A 84 -45.24 13.83 -8.11
CA GLY A 84 -44.83 13.07 -6.91
C GLY A 84 -44.37 13.89 -5.71
N SER A 85 -44.06 15.19 -5.86
CA SER A 85 -43.38 15.97 -4.81
C SER A 85 -44.17 16.17 -3.50
N LEU A 86 -45.49 15.94 -3.51
CA LEU A 86 -46.35 16.08 -2.32
C LEU A 86 -46.57 14.78 -1.55
N ASP A 87 -46.21 13.62 -2.12
CA ASP A 87 -46.39 12.32 -1.49
C ASP A 87 -45.11 11.89 -0.71
N PRO A 88 -45.15 11.79 0.63
CA PRO A 88 -43.99 11.36 1.40
C PRO A 88 -43.54 9.92 1.10
N GLU A 89 -44.43 9.03 0.65
CA GLU A 89 -44.06 7.67 0.24
C GLU A 89 -43.20 7.72 -1.02
N TYR A 90 -43.57 8.55 -2.00
CA TYR A 90 -42.79 8.81 -3.21
C TYR A 90 -41.41 9.42 -2.90
N VAL A 91 -41.33 10.41 -2.01
CA VAL A 91 -40.03 11.02 -1.62
C VAL A 91 -39.11 9.99 -0.94
N SER A 92 -39.66 9.18 -0.03
CA SER A 92 -38.91 8.11 0.64
C SER A 92 -38.43 7.04 -0.34
N TRP A 93 -39.31 6.60 -1.24
CA TRP A 93 -38.99 5.63 -2.28
C TRP A 93 -37.93 6.17 -3.25
N ARG A 94 -38.08 7.41 -3.75
CA ARG A 94 -37.11 8.05 -4.65
C ARG A 94 -35.73 8.13 -4.01
N LYS A 95 -35.70 8.47 -2.71
CA LYS A 95 -34.46 8.47 -1.92
C LYS A 95 -33.86 7.06 -1.85
N GLN A 96 -34.64 6.02 -1.52
CA GLN A 96 -34.14 4.64 -1.48
C GLN A 96 -33.68 4.13 -2.85
N LEU A 97 -34.41 4.45 -3.92
CA LEU A 97 -34.07 4.15 -5.30
C LEU A 97 -32.69 4.71 -5.67
N THR A 98 -32.42 5.95 -5.28
CA THR A 98 -31.12 6.58 -5.52
C THR A 98 -30.03 6.14 -4.54
N GLU A 99 -30.34 5.83 -3.27
CA GLU A 99 -29.35 5.54 -2.23
C GLU A 99 -28.95 4.06 -2.13
N PHE A 100 -29.83 3.13 -2.49
CA PHE A 100 -29.58 1.69 -2.34
C PHE A 100 -28.35 1.20 -3.14
N PRO A 101 -28.23 1.51 -4.46
CA PRO A 101 -27.06 1.11 -5.24
C PRO A 101 -25.74 1.68 -4.69
N LEU A 102 -25.84 2.80 -3.95
CA LEU A 102 -24.70 3.54 -3.44
C LEU A 102 -24.19 3.01 -2.09
N LYS A 103 -25.03 2.34 -1.30
CA LYS A 103 -24.71 1.90 0.07
C LYS A 103 -24.63 0.38 0.24
N GLY A 104 -25.24 -0.41 -0.64
CA GLY A 104 -25.48 -1.84 -0.41
C GLY A 104 -24.47 -2.84 -0.98
N CYS A 105 -23.57 -2.43 -1.87
CA CYS A 105 -22.97 -3.37 -2.85
C CYS A 105 -21.43 -3.53 -2.78
N GLY A 106 -20.74 -3.12 -1.71
CA GLY A 106 -19.27 -3.20 -1.62
C GLY A 106 -18.73 -4.29 -0.66
N GLN A 107 -17.88 -5.21 -1.15
CA GLN A 107 -17.00 -6.05 -0.32
C GLN A 107 -15.55 -6.01 -0.84
N ASP A 108 -14.60 -5.62 0.03
CA ASP A 108 -13.17 -5.55 -0.28
C ASP A 108 -12.35 -6.58 0.53
N ILE A 109 -11.67 -7.48 -0.18
CA ILE A 109 -10.89 -8.62 0.37
C ILE A 109 -9.41 -8.24 0.63
N SER A 110 -8.94 -7.10 0.14
CA SER A 110 -7.52 -6.72 0.13
C SER A 110 -6.95 -6.34 1.52
N LEU A 111 -7.79 -5.79 2.41
CA LEU A 111 -7.39 -5.35 3.76
C LEU A 111 -7.03 -6.54 4.69
N PHE A 112 -7.60 -7.71 4.44
CA PHE A 112 -7.43 -8.89 5.28
C PHE A 112 -5.97 -9.38 5.31
N PHE A 113 -5.30 -9.41 4.14
CA PHE A 113 -3.96 -9.99 4.03
C PHE A 113 -2.85 -9.11 4.62
N ALA A 114 -2.93 -7.79 4.43
CA ALA A 114 -1.96 -6.85 5.00
C ALA A 114 -2.01 -6.81 6.53
N THR A 115 -3.22 -6.86 7.09
CA THR A 115 -3.46 -6.86 8.55
C THR A 115 -2.92 -8.14 9.19
N MET A 116 -3.10 -9.30 8.53
CA MET A 116 -2.59 -10.58 9.01
C MET A 116 -1.05 -10.59 9.11
N TYR A 117 -0.35 -10.07 8.10
CA TYR A 117 1.13 -10.08 8.06
C TYR A 117 1.75 -9.22 9.18
N PHE A 118 1.15 -8.06 9.46
CA PHE A 118 1.61 -7.17 10.53
C PHE A 118 1.41 -7.80 11.91
N ILE A 119 0.25 -8.41 12.17
CA ILE A 119 -0.06 -9.05 13.45
C ILE A 119 0.94 -10.16 13.77
N VAL A 120 1.29 -11.00 12.79
CA VAL A 120 2.25 -12.11 12.96
C VAL A 120 3.67 -11.58 13.29
N LEU A 121 4.13 -10.54 12.59
CA LEU A 121 5.47 -9.96 12.81
C LEU A 121 5.57 -9.14 14.11
N ALA A 122 4.49 -8.45 14.50
CA ALA A 122 4.44 -7.74 15.78
C ALA A 122 4.44 -8.72 16.97
N ALA A 123 3.64 -9.79 16.89
CA ALA A 123 3.54 -10.80 17.94
C ALA A 123 4.85 -11.56 18.19
N THR A 124 5.64 -11.78 17.12
CA THR A 124 6.97 -12.41 17.22
C THR A 124 8.00 -11.48 17.87
N ARG A 125 7.99 -10.18 17.53
CA ARG A 125 8.92 -9.16 18.06
C ARG A 125 8.72 -8.80 19.52
N VAL A 126 7.47 -8.72 19.98
CA VAL A 126 7.14 -8.40 21.39
C VAL A 126 7.54 -9.57 22.32
N GLY A 127 7.97 -10.71 21.77
CA GLY A 127 8.31 -11.88 22.56
C GLY A 127 7.08 -12.46 23.26
N ILE A 128 5.87 -12.19 22.77
CA ILE A 128 4.66 -12.92 23.20
C ILE A 128 4.85 -14.40 22.85
N ILE A 129 5.43 -14.65 21.68
CA ILE A 129 5.98 -15.95 21.32
C ILE A 129 7.39 -16.04 21.89
N LYS A 130 7.53 -16.12 23.22
CA LYS A 130 8.82 -16.51 23.79
C LYS A 130 9.18 -17.88 23.21
N THR A 131 10.30 -17.94 22.51
CA THR A 131 11.02 -19.17 22.17
C THR A 131 11.48 -19.83 23.48
N ALA A 132 10.51 -20.37 24.23
CA ALA A 132 10.75 -21.16 25.42
C ALA A 132 11.41 -22.45 24.96
N SER A 133 12.72 -22.46 25.17
CA SER A 133 13.62 -23.59 25.04
C SER A 133 12.99 -24.85 25.65
N ASN A 134 13.05 -25.96 24.91
CA ASN A 134 12.62 -27.31 25.25
C ASN A 134 11.10 -27.61 25.31
N ARG A 135 10.58 -28.23 24.23
CA ARG A 135 10.07 -29.64 24.22
C ARG A 135 8.92 -30.02 23.25
N SER A 136 8.36 -29.14 22.40
CA SER A 136 7.28 -29.59 21.48
C SER A 136 7.60 -29.48 19.98
N SER A 137 7.24 -30.51 19.21
CA SER A 137 7.34 -30.57 17.74
C SER A 137 6.66 -29.37 17.05
N ARG A 138 5.52 -28.90 17.58
CA ARG A 138 4.81 -27.70 17.08
C ARG A 138 5.67 -26.43 17.13
N ARG A 139 6.55 -26.27 18.13
CA ARG A 139 7.44 -25.10 18.22
C ARG A 139 8.54 -25.11 17.16
N LYS A 140 8.93 -26.28 16.63
CA LYS A 140 9.87 -26.36 15.50
C LYS A 140 9.25 -25.78 14.23
N CYS A 141 7.95 -26.02 14.00
CA CYS A 141 7.23 -25.47 12.87
C CYS A 141 7.12 -23.93 12.97
N THR A 142 6.69 -23.41 14.13
CA THR A 142 6.59 -21.94 14.32
C THR A 142 7.94 -21.24 14.21
N ALA A 143 9.01 -21.82 14.77
CA ALA A 143 10.35 -21.25 14.64
C ALA A 143 10.82 -21.19 13.18
N ARG A 144 10.57 -22.25 12.40
CA ARG A 144 10.88 -22.28 10.96
C ARG A 144 10.07 -21.25 10.18
N ILE A 145 8.79 -21.12 10.48
CA ILE A 145 7.93 -20.11 9.86
C ILE A 145 8.54 -18.72 10.13
N ILE A 146 8.85 -18.40 11.39
CA ILE A 146 9.45 -17.11 11.77
C ILE A 146 10.79 -16.87 11.07
N GLU A 147 11.66 -17.88 11.02
CA GLU A 147 12.95 -17.80 10.32
C GLU A 147 12.73 -17.52 8.82
N SER A 148 11.77 -18.20 8.19
CA SER A 148 11.43 -17.99 6.78
C SER A 148 10.91 -16.58 6.52
N PHE A 149 10.07 -16.05 7.42
CA PHE A 149 9.63 -14.66 7.37
C PHE A 149 10.79 -13.67 7.57
N GLN A 150 11.71 -13.94 8.50
CA GLN A 150 12.87 -13.07 8.74
C GLN A 150 13.80 -13.01 7.54
N GLU A 151 14.01 -14.14 6.88
CA GLU A 151 14.85 -14.26 5.69
C GLU A 151 14.19 -13.58 4.47
N SER A 152 12.86 -13.73 4.29
CA SER A 152 12.13 -13.10 3.18
C SER A 152 11.89 -11.59 3.35
N ILE A 153 12.00 -11.04 4.57
CA ILE A 153 11.77 -9.61 4.83
C ILE A 153 12.68 -8.70 4.00
N ASN A 154 13.94 -9.10 3.76
CA ASN A 154 14.85 -8.26 2.99
C ASN A 154 14.44 -8.18 1.52
N THR A 155 14.11 -9.32 0.90
CA THR A 155 13.59 -9.36 -0.47
C THR A 155 12.28 -8.57 -0.56
N PHE A 156 11.38 -8.75 0.42
CA PHE A 156 10.10 -8.05 0.43
C PHE A 156 10.29 -6.53 0.59
N LEU A 157 11.19 -6.09 1.46
CA LEU A 157 11.50 -4.67 1.60
C LEU A 157 12.02 -4.06 0.30
N ASP A 158 12.93 -4.75 -0.40
CA ASP A 158 13.49 -4.24 -1.65
C ASP A 158 12.42 -4.19 -2.76
N ALA A 159 11.56 -5.21 -2.85
CA ALA A 159 10.40 -5.20 -3.75
C ALA A 159 9.41 -4.07 -3.42
N ALA A 160 9.10 -3.85 -2.14
CA ALA A 160 8.22 -2.78 -1.68
C ALA A 160 8.79 -1.38 -2.00
N LEU A 161 10.11 -1.20 -1.90
CA LEU A 161 10.77 0.05 -2.27
C LEU A 161 10.73 0.31 -3.78
N ILE A 162 10.95 -0.71 -4.60
CA ILE A 162 10.81 -0.61 -6.06
C ILE A 162 9.37 -0.27 -6.44
N PHE A 163 8.40 -0.93 -5.81
CA PHE A 163 6.98 -0.64 -6.00
C PHE A 163 6.65 0.82 -5.62
N ALA A 164 7.10 1.28 -4.46
CA ALA A 164 6.86 2.65 -4.02
C ALA A 164 7.47 3.69 -4.97
N ALA A 165 8.73 3.47 -5.39
CA ALA A 165 9.39 4.34 -6.36
C ALA A 165 8.64 4.36 -7.71
N SER A 166 8.13 3.22 -8.16
CA SER A 166 7.36 3.10 -9.41
C SER A 166 6.01 3.81 -9.32
N MET A 167 5.29 3.66 -8.21
CA MET A 167 4.01 4.35 -7.96
C MET A 167 4.19 5.88 -7.90
N LEU A 168 5.26 6.34 -7.25
CA LEU A 168 5.62 7.77 -7.24
C LEU A 168 6.02 8.27 -8.64
N GLY A 169 6.78 7.47 -9.39
CA GLY A 169 7.12 7.78 -10.79
C GLY A 169 5.88 7.90 -11.69
N ALA A 170 4.92 6.98 -11.54
CA ALA A 170 3.66 7.03 -12.27
C ALA A 170 2.85 8.28 -11.92
N ALA A 171 2.79 8.67 -10.64
CA ALA A 171 2.16 9.92 -10.21
C ALA A 171 2.85 11.13 -10.85
N LEU A 172 4.20 11.19 -10.84
CA LEU A 172 4.94 12.26 -11.51
C LEU A 172 4.63 12.36 -13.00
N VAL A 173 4.59 11.24 -13.72
CA VAL A 173 4.24 11.22 -15.14
C VAL A 173 2.81 11.73 -15.36
N ARG A 174 1.87 11.36 -14.50
CA ARG A 174 0.47 11.83 -14.58
C ARG A 174 0.37 13.35 -14.43
N TYR A 175 1.06 13.92 -13.44
CA TYR A 175 1.12 15.37 -13.26
C TYR A 175 1.89 16.07 -14.37
N ALA A 176 2.98 15.47 -14.88
CA ALA A 176 3.72 16.02 -16.01
C ALA A 176 2.87 16.02 -17.30
N SER A 177 2.08 14.98 -17.52
CA SER A 177 1.14 14.87 -18.64
C SER A 177 0.07 15.96 -18.57
N MET A 178 -0.49 16.18 -17.38
CA MET A 178 -1.44 17.27 -17.13
C MET A 178 -0.85 18.65 -17.46
N ILE A 179 0.42 18.91 -17.11
CA ILE A 179 1.08 20.18 -17.41
C ILE A 179 1.34 20.34 -18.91
N ARG A 180 1.69 19.27 -19.61
CA ARG A 180 1.98 19.30 -21.06
C ARG A 180 0.72 19.39 -21.91
N SER A 181 -0.37 18.76 -21.48
CA SER A 181 -1.62 18.64 -22.22
C SER A 181 -2.79 19.23 -21.42
N PRO A 182 -2.83 20.56 -21.20
CA PRO A 182 -3.89 21.18 -20.38
C PRO A 182 -5.30 21.07 -20.99
N LEU A 183 -5.40 20.68 -22.27
CA LEU A 183 -6.66 20.45 -22.97
C LEU A 183 -7.22 19.03 -22.78
N GLU A 184 -6.42 18.09 -22.28
CA GLU A 184 -6.92 16.76 -21.95
C GLU A 184 -7.69 16.81 -20.64
N ASN A 185 -8.85 16.14 -20.61
CA ASN A 185 -9.72 16.10 -19.45
C ASN A 185 -9.15 15.11 -18.42
N TYR A 186 -8.26 15.59 -17.55
CA TYR A 186 -7.83 14.84 -16.37
C TYR A 186 -8.88 14.97 -15.27
N SER A 187 -9.39 13.86 -14.75
CA SER A 187 -10.32 13.92 -13.63
C SER A 187 -9.56 14.26 -12.33
N ALA A 188 -10.14 15.12 -11.50
CA ALA A 188 -9.55 15.46 -10.20
C ALA A 188 -9.43 14.22 -9.30
N TYR A 189 -10.41 13.32 -9.39
CA TYR A 189 -10.40 12.02 -8.72
C TYR A 189 -9.15 11.20 -9.05
N GLU A 190 -8.79 11.10 -10.32
CA GLU A 190 -7.60 10.35 -10.74
C GLU A 190 -6.30 10.98 -10.26
N LEU A 191 -6.21 12.31 -10.26
CA LEU A 191 -5.03 13.04 -9.79
C LEU A 191 -4.86 12.88 -8.26
N ILE A 192 -5.94 13.10 -7.50
CA ILE A 192 -5.96 12.93 -6.04
C ILE A 192 -5.65 11.47 -5.69
N GLY A 193 -6.33 10.52 -6.34
CA GLY A 193 -6.09 9.09 -6.16
C GLY A 193 -4.66 8.69 -6.47
N SER A 194 -4.05 9.25 -7.52
CA SER A 194 -2.66 8.99 -7.88
C SER A 194 -1.66 9.46 -6.82
N VAL A 195 -1.79 10.70 -6.32
CA VAL A 195 -0.95 11.20 -5.21
C VAL A 195 -1.14 10.35 -3.98
N PHE A 196 -2.39 10.09 -3.62
CA PHE A 196 -2.74 9.40 -2.39
C PHE A 196 -2.24 7.96 -2.36
N MET A 197 -2.43 7.21 -3.46
CA MET A 197 -1.94 5.84 -3.59
C MET A 197 -0.41 5.77 -3.67
N SER A 198 0.23 6.76 -4.32
CA SER A 198 1.69 6.84 -4.35
C SER A 198 2.28 7.13 -2.96
N ALA A 199 1.66 8.01 -2.16
CA ALA A 199 2.06 8.27 -0.79
C ALA A 199 1.83 7.05 0.12
N PHE A 200 0.68 6.37 -0.01
CA PHE A 200 0.37 5.14 0.70
C PHE A 200 1.44 4.06 0.50
N SER A 201 1.94 3.90 -0.73
CA SER A 201 2.91 2.85 -1.10
C SER A 201 4.24 2.91 -0.32
N ILE A 202 4.57 4.06 0.29
CA ILE A 202 5.79 4.28 1.07
C ILE A 202 5.73 3.58 2.43
N PHE A 203 4.54 3.52 3.05
CA PHE A 203 4.39 3.04 4.44
C PHE A 203 4.63 1.53 4.61
N PRO A 204 4.22 0.65 3.69
CA PRO A 204 4.63 -0.76 3.74
C PRO A 204 6.15 -0.93 3.77
N ALA A 205 6.89 -0.15 2.96
CA ALA A 205 8.36 -0.18 2.96
C ALA A 205 8.94 0.33 4.29
N LEU A 206 8.41 1.42 4.85
CA LEU A 206 8.82 1.91 6.18
C LEU A 206 8.54 0.90 7.30
N MET A 207 7.38 0.23 7.25
CA MET A 207 6.99 -0.80 8.21
C MET A 207 7.94 -2.01 8.14
N LEU A 208 8.25 -2.49 6.93
CA LEU A 208 9.22 -3.57 6.71
C LEU A 208 10.63 -3.16 7.16
N GLN A 209 11.04 -1.93 6.88
CA GLN A 209 12.33 -1.38 7.32
C GLN A 209 12.42 -1.30 8.85
N ALA A 210 11.30 -1.04 9.53
CA ALA A 210 11.25 -1.04 10.99
C ALA A 210 11.54 -2.43 11.57
N VAL A 211 11.13 -3.51 10.89
CA VAL A 211 11.31 -4.90 11.33
C VAL A 211 12.50 -5.64 10.69
N SER A 212 13.18 -5.09 9.68
CA SER A 212 14.34 -5.76 9.05
C SER A 212 15.61 -5.62 9.91
N ASP A 213 16.17 -6.72 10.42
CA ASP A 213 17.46 -6.69 11.10
C ASP A 213 18.58 -6.87 10.09
N GLY A 214 19.10 -5.76 9.58
CA GLY A 214 20.18 -5.83 8.61
C GLY A 214 20.86 -4.48 8.45
N PRO A 215 22.21 -4.43 8.49
CA PRO A 215 22.94 -3.25 8.12
C PRO A 215 22.80 -3.10 6.60
N ARG A 216 21.72 -2.44 6.17
CA ARG A 216 21.74 -1.14 5.49
C ARG A 216 22.83 -0.85 4.44
N THR A 217 23.57 -1.84 3.96
CA THR A 217 24.80 -1.64 3.18
C THR A 217 24.65 -2.03 1.71
N HIS A 218 23.45 -2.44 1.29
CA HIS A 218 23.14 -2.46 -0.13
C HIS A 218 22.97 -1.03 -0.60
N PHE A 219 23.96 -0.54 -1.35
CA PHE A 219 23.92 0.71 -2.10
C PHE A 219 22.57 0.92 -2.82
N ILE A 220 22.01 -0.16 -3.38
CA ILE A 220 20.70 -0.19 -4.02
C ILE A 220 19.59 0.31 -3.07
N ARG A 221 19.57 -0.12 -1.80
CA ARG A 221 18.54 0.30 -0.83
C ARG A 221 18.66 1.80 -0.52
N HIS A 222 19.88 2.32 -0.43
CA HIS A 222 20.09 3.76 -0.25
C HIS A 222 19.63 4.56 -1.47
N PHE A 223 19.95 4.08 -2.66
CA PHE A 223 19.50 4.66 -3.93
C PHE A 223 17.97 4.67 -4.03
N LEU A 224 17.31 3.55 -3.72
CA LEU A 224 15.85 3.45 -3.73
C LEU A 224 15.19 4.40 -2.73
N TRP A 225 15.71 4.51 -1.50
CA TRP A 225 15.21 5.48 -0.53
C TRP A 225 15.37 6.92 -1.04
N PHE A 226 16.53 7.25 -1.60
CA PHE A 226 16.77 8.55 -2.19
C PHE A 226 15.79 8.85 -3.32
N ALA A 227 15.51 7.88 -4.19
CA ALA A 227 14.51 8.00 -5.26
C ALA A 227 13.09 8.22 -4.70
N VAL A 228 12.66 7.40 -3.73
CA VAL A 228 11.35 7.53 -3.08
C VAL A 228 11.19 8.92 -2.45
N ILE A 229 12.18 9.41 -1.71
CA ILE A 229 12.14 10.74 -1.08
C ILE A 229 12.08 11.84 -2.14
N SER A 230 12.95 11.77 -3.15
CA SER A 230 13.02 12.78 -4.21
C SER A 230 11.72 12.86 -4.99
N PHE A 231 11.14 11.71 -5.36
CA PHE A 231 9.86 11.68 -6.06
C PHE A 231 8.69 12.11 -5.17
N THR A 232 8.69 11.75 -3.88
CA THR A 232 7.65 12.21 -2.94
C THR A 232 7.63 13.74 -2.85
N ILE A 233 8.80 14.38 -2.72
CA ILE A 233 8.90 15.84 -2.69
C ILE A 233 8.39 16.44 -4.00
N ALA A 234 8.79 15.87 -5.15
CA ALA A 234 8.35 16.37 -6.44
C ALA A 234 6.83 16.22 -6.64
N VAL A 235 6.23 15.08 -6.26
CA VAL A 235 4.77 14.87 -6.31
C VAL A 235 4.04 15.84 -5.39
N ASP A 236 4.49 16.03 -4.14
CA ASP A 236 3.86 16.96 -3.18
C ASP A 236 3.91 18.41 -3.69
N VAL A 237 5.03 18.84 -4.26
CA VAL A 237 5.17 20.19 -4.86
C VAL A 237 4.21 20.36 -6.04
N LEU A 238 4.13 19.38 -6.94
CA LEU A 238 3.22 19.43 -8.09
C LEU A 238 1.75 19.40 -7.65
N TYR A 239 1.42 18.58 -6.66
CA TYR A 239 0.09 18.49 -6.06
C TYR A 239 -0.33 19.83 -5.45
N ARG A 240 0.49 20.40 -4.54
CA ARG A 240 0.17 21.67 -3.86
C ARG A 240 0.04 22.82 -4.84
N LYS A 241 1.01 22.97 -5.75
CA LYS A 241 0.97 24.02 -6.78
C LYS A 241 -0.33 23.95 -7.58
N ARG A 242 -0.72 22.76 -8.03
CA ARG A 242 -1.92 22.60 -8.84
C ARG A 242 -3.20 22.82 -8.03
N TYR A 243 -3.20 22.37 -6.79
CA TYR A 243 -4.32 22.56 -5.88
C TYR A 243 -4.55 24.05 -5.59
N ASP A 244 -3.48 24.81 -5.33
CA ASP A 244 -3.55 26.25 -5.09
C ASP A 244 -4.05 26.99 -6.35
N GLU A 245 -3.56 26.66 -7.54
CA GLU A 245 -4.08 27.23 -8.81
C GLU A 245 -5.58 26.95 -9.02
N LEU A 246 -6.05 25.76 -8.65
CA LEU A 246 -7.47 25.41 -8.76
C LEU A 246 -8.31 26.20 -7.77
N LYS A 247 -7.81 26.39 -6.55
CA LYS A 247 -8.45 27.18 -5.50
C LYS A 247 -8.53 28.66 -5.87
N ASP A 248 -7.44 29.25 -6.35
CA ASP A 248 -7.40 30.66 -6.76
C ASP A 248 -8.32 30.90 -7.96
N SER A 249 -8.38 29.95 -8.91
CA SER A 249 -9.32 30.01 -10.02
C SER A 249 -10.78 29.95 -9.56
N TYR A 250 -11.09 29.23 -8.48
CA TYR A 250 -12.44 29.16 -7.94
C TYR A 250 -12.83 30.46 -7.20
N ASP A 251 -11.93 31.00 -6.39
CA ASP A 251 -12.18 32.22 -5.62
C ASP A 251 -12.30 33.47 -6.53
N SER A 252 -11.53 33.52 -7.62
CA SER A 252 -11.58 34.63 -8.60
C SER A 252 -12.81 34.59 -9.53
N SER A 253 -13.36 33.41 -9.80
CA SER A 253 -14.49 33.27 -10.70
C SER A 253 -15.81 33.69 -10.03
N HIS A 254 -15.95 33.45 -8.73
CA HIS A 254 -17.02 34.05 -7.90
C HIS A 254 -16.98 35.58 -7.88
N ALA A 255 -15.82 36.20 -8.09
CA ALA A 255 -15.69 37.65 -8.14
C ALA A 255 -16.02 38.27 -9.53
N SER A 256 -16.12 37.47 -10.59
CA SER A 256 -16.25 37.94 -11.98
C SER A 256 -17.46 37.31 -12.72
N GLN A 257 -18.57 37.14 -11.99
CA GLN A 257 -19.82 36.49 -12.39
C GLN A 257 -20.53 37.17 -13.58
N GLN A 258 -20.07 37.00 -14.83
CA GLN A 258 -20.96 37.27 -15.99
C GLN A 258 -20.67 36.60 -17.35
N GLN A 259 -19.55 35.91 -17.66
CA GLN A 259 -19.30 35.65 -19.10
C GLN A 259 -18.90 34.27 -19.64
N ASN A 260 -18.70 33.19 -18.87
CA ASN A 260 -18.45 31.86 -19.47
C ASN A 260 -19.14 30.70 -18.71
N ILE A 261 -20.47 30.67 -18.79
CA ILE A 261 -21.37 29.81 -17.99
C ILE A 261 -21.14 28.29 -18.16
N THR A 262 -20.58 27.81 -19.27
CA THR A 262 -20.54 26.36 -19.57
C THR A 262 -19.30 25.63 -19.06
N ILE A 263 -18.10 26.22 -19.17
CA ILE A 263 -16.86 25.59 -18.65
C ILE A 263 -16.75 25.76 -17.14
N GLU A 264 -17.35 26.83 -16.61
CA GLU A 264 -17.31 27.18 -15.20
C GLU A 264 -18.25 26.31 -14.36
N ALA A 265 -19.40 25.88 -14.92
CA ALA A 265 -20.33 24.98 -14.25
C ALA A 265 -19.71 23.59 -13.99
N ALA A 266 -18.97 23.03 -14.95
CA ALA A 266 -18.29 21.74 -14.78
C ALA A 266 -17.16 21.83 -13.72
N ARG A 267 -16.46 22.97 -13.64
CA ARG A 267 -15.39 23.19 -12.66
C ARG A 267 -15.92 23.54 -11.26
N SER A 268 -17.03 24.27 -11.20
CA SER A 268 -17.76 24.64 -9.98
C SER A 268 -18.47 23.44 -9.36
N GLY A 269 -19.05 22.56 -10.19
CA GLY A 269 -19.75 21.35 -9.75
C GLY A 269 -18.88 20.41 -8.92
N TRP A 270 -17.58 20.33 -9.21
CA TRP A 270 -16.64 19.50 -8.43
C TRP A 270 -16.56 19.92 -6.95
N GLY A 271 -16.56 21.23 -6.66
CA GLY A 271 -16.56 21.72 -5.27
C GLY A 271 -17.86 21.41 -4.52
N ILE A 272 -18.95 21.16 -5.25
CA ILE A 272 -20.27 20.82 -4.70
C ILE A 272 -20.40 19.31 -4.49
N CYS A 273 -19.80 18.50 -5.38
CA CYS A 273 -19.83 17.04 -5.29
C CYS A 273 -18.78 16.46 -4.33
N GLU A 274 -17.68 17.16 -4.07
CA GLU A 274 -16.63 16.66 -3.17
C GLU A 274 -16.97 16.96 -1.70
N ASP A 275 -17.11 15.91 -0.87
CA ASP A 275 -17.26 16.07 0.58
C ASP A 275 -16.03 16.76 1.17
N THR A 276 -16.21 18.02 1.56
CA THR A 276 -15.17 18.86 2.16
C THR A 276 -14.49 18.22 3.38
N GLN A 277 -15.19 17.35 4.12
CA GLN A 277 -14.62 16.62 5.25
C GLN A 277 -13.65 15.54 4.79
N ILE A 278 -14.00 14.78 3.75
CA ILE A 278 -13.11 13.74 3.19
C ILE A 278 -11.86 14.39 2.62
N ARG A 279 -12.02 15.50 1.89
CA ARG A 279 -10.88 16.26 1.34
C ARG A 279 -9.91 16.75 2.42
N LYS A 280 -10.43 17.37 3.49
CA LYS A 280 -9.60 17.78 4.65
C LYS A 280 -8.93 16.58 5.29
N GLY A 281 -9.63 15.44 5.39
CA GLY A 281 -9.07 14.18 5.87
C GLY A 281 -7.87 13.73 5.04
N ILE A 282 -8.00 13.73 3.70
CA ILE A 282 -6.93 13.42 2.77
C ILE A 282 -5.72 14.33 2.98
N GLU A 283 -5.94 15.65 3.04
CA GLU A 283 -4.87 16.64 3.25
C GLU A 283 -4.13 16.44 4.58
N HIS A 284 -4.88 16.21 5.66
CA HIS A 284 -4.30 15.95 6.98
C HIS A 284 -3.53 14.63 7.03
N THR A 285 -4.05 13.57 6.41
CA THR A 285 -3.37 12.27 6.36
C THR A 285 -2.12 12.32 5.47
N LEU A 286 -2.16 13.03 4.35
CA LEU A 286 -0.98 13.27 3.51
C LEU A 286 0.09 14.04 4.29
N THR A 287 -0.30 15.12 4.97
CA THR A 287 0.61 15.92 5.80
C THR A 287 1.21 15.11 6.95
N GLY A 288 0.38 14.34 7.68
CA GLY A 288 0.85 13.45 8.74
C GLY A 288 1.81 12.38 8.22
N GLY A 289 1.52 11.83 7.04
CA GLY A 289 2.39 10.90 6.33
C GLY A 289 3.76 11.50 5.97
N HIS A 290 3.78 12.73 5.45
CA HIS A 290 5.01 13.45 5.12
C HIS A 290 5.84 13.79 6.36
N ILE A 291 5.21 14.19 7.47
CA ILE A 291 5.90 14.41 8.75
C ILE A 291 6.57 13.11 9.21
N LEU A 292 5.86 11.98 9.14
CA LEU A 292 6.40 10.68 9.52
C LEU A 292 7.57 10.26 8.60
N LEU A 293 7.45 10.48 7.29
CA LEU A 293 8.52 10.24 6.34
C LEU A 293 9.75 11.12 6.64
N ALA A 294 9.56 12.40 6.95
CA ALA A 294 10.63 13.32 7.30
C ALA A 294 11.37 12.87 8.59
N LEU A 295 10.64 12.40 9.61
CA LEU A 295 11.24 11.84 10.82
C LEU A 295 12.08 10.59 10.50
N ASN A 296 11.56 9.70 9.66
CA ASN A 296 12.29 8.52 9.20
C ASN A 296 13.50 8.90 8.35
N LEU A 297 13.42 9.97 7.57
CA LEU A 297 14.54 10.52 6.79
C LEU A 297 15.64 11.06 7.70
N VAL A 298 15.30 11.82 8.74
CA VAL A 298 16.30 12.33 9.71
C VAL A 298 17.01 11.15 10.38
N TRP A 299 16.24 10.14 10.82
CA TRP A 299 16.80 8.91 11.35
C TRP A 299 17.69 8.22 10.32
N TRP A 300 17.27 8.16 9.07
CA TRP A 300 18.08 7.61 7.98
C TRP A 300 19.38 8.41 7.80
N LEU A 301 19.34 9.71 7.61
CA LEU A 301 20.53 10.55 7.44
C LEU A 301 21.52 10.39 8.60
N TYR A 302 21.03 10.32 9.83
CA TYR A 302 21.87 10.08 11.01
C TYR A 302 22.75 8.82 10.87
N TYR A 303 22.17 7.69 10.50
CA TYR A 303 22.94 6.45 10.30
C TYR A 303 23.82 6.47 9.05
N LEU A 304 23.41 7.18 7.99
CA LEU A 304 24.22 7.32 6.79
C LEU A 304 25.50 8.11 7.11
N VAL A 305 25.38 9.20 7.86
CA VAL A 305 26.52 9.98 8.38
C VAL A 305 27.39 9.10 9.27
N LEU A 306 26.80 8.35 10.21
CA LEU A 306 27.55 7.42 11.05
C LEU A 306 28.26 6.31 10.25
N ALA A 307 27.68 5.86 9.14
CA ALA A 307 28.29 4.87 8.27
C ALA A 307 29.50 5.45 7.54
N ALA A 308 29.40 6.69 7.05
CA ALA A 308 30.45 7.39 6.32
C ALA A 308 31.69 7.76 7.18
N ILE A 309 31.54 7.84 8.51
CA ILE A 309 32.68 8.13 9.41
C ILE A 309 33.70 6.97 9.37
N PRO A 310 34.99 7.24 9.07
CA PRO A 310 36.05 6.23 9.00
C PRO A 310 36.19 5.41 10.30
N SER A 311 36.59 4.15 10.17
CA SER A 311 36.75 3.21 11.31
C SER A 311 37.67 3.73 12.41
N ARG A 312 38.72 4.48 12.05
CA ARG A 312 39.68 5.09 13.01
C ARG A 312 39.01 6.05 13.99
N TRP A 313 37.95 6.75 13.56
CA TRP A 313 37.22 7.69 14.41
C TRP A 313 36.18 6.95 15.28
N LYS A 314 35.63 5.84 14.77
CA LYS A 314 34.69 4.99 15.52
C LYS A 314 35.32 4.38 16.77
N THR A 315 36.58 3.97 16.72
CA THR A 315 37.31 3.44 17.90
C THR A 315 37.51 4.51 18.97
N ALA A 316 37.88 5.73 18.59
CA ALA A 316 38.01 6.85 19.54
C ALA A 316 36.67 7.18 20.21
N TRP A 317 35.58 7.22 19.44
CA TRP A 317 34.24 7.52 19.92
C TRP A 317 33.66 6.42 20.84
N ASN A 318 33.87 5.15 20.48
CA ASN A 318 33.34 4.01 21.24
C ASN A 318 33.94 3.88 22.65
N SER A 319 35.14 4.42 22.89
CA SER A 319 35.77 4.39 24.22
C SER A 319 34.93 5.11 25.29
N ARG A 320 34.24 6.21 24.92
CA ARG A 320 33.33 6.96 25.81
C ARG A 320 31.91 6.37 25.87
N SER A 321 31.47 5.71 24.80
CA SER A 321 30.09 5.18 24.69
C SER A 321 29.85 3.88 25.46
N ARG A 322 30.90 3.18 25.93
CA ARG A 322 30.76 1.87 26.60
C ARG A 322 29.92 1.90 27.88
N ARG A 323 29.78 3.07 28.52
CA ARG A 323 28.94 3.26 29.72
C ARG A 323 27.43 3.39 29.42
N TRP A 324 27.05 3.53 28.15
CA TRP A 324 25.65 3.69 27.71
C TRP A 324 25.00 2.41 27.16
N VAL A 325 25.72 1.28 27.19
CA VAL A 325 25.28 0.00 26.60
C VAL A 325 24.04 -0.59 27.30
N ILE A 326 23.74 -0.19 28.54
CA ILE A 326 22.58 -0.68 29.31
C ILE A 326 21.23 -0.12 28.79
N ARG A 327 21.20 0.84 27.85
CA ARG A 327 19.96 1.42 27.30
C ARG A 327 19.55 0.87 25.92
N TRP A 328 19.99 -0.35 25.59
CA TRP A 328 19.81 -0.95 24.25
C TRP A 328 18.36 -1.36 23.91
N ASP A 329 17.52 -1.64 24.91
CA ASP A 329 16.11 -2.04 24.67
C ASP A 329 15.25 -0.93 24.05
N TRP A 330 15.59 0.34 24.29
CA TRP A 330 14.80 1.47 23.79
C TRP A 330 14.75 1.53 22.25
N ARG A 331 15.82 1.07 21.57
CA ARG A 331 15.90 1.10 20.11
C ARG A 331 14.90 0.15 19.47
N THR A 332 14.77 -1.05 20.04
CA THR A 332 13.80 -2.04 19.57
C THR A 332 12.38 -1.53 19.79
N SER A 333 12.09 -0.99 20.97
CA SER A 333 10.79 -0.39 21.27
C SER A 333 10.45 0.76 20.33
N LEU A 334 11.41 1.65 20.02
CA LEU A 334 11.21 2.71 19.03
C LEU A 334 10.91 2.18 17.64
N ARG A 335 11.66 1.17 17.19
CA ARG A 335 11.45 0.58 15.86
C ARG A 335 10.04 -0.02 15.77
N ILE A 336 9.62 -0.75 16.80
CA ILE A 336 8.26 -1.29 16.88
C ILE A 336 7.24 -0.15 16.89
N ALA A 337 7.42 0.88 17.72
CA ALA A 337 6.52 2.02 17.77
C ALA A 337 6.42 2.75 16.43
N ASN A 338 7.54 2.97 15.74
CA ASN A 338 7.59 3.56 14.40
C ASN A 338 6.89 2.68 13.37
N GLY A 339 7.12 1.36 13.41
CA GLY A 339 6.42 0.39 12.55
C GLY A 339 4.91 0.40 12.77
N SER A 340 4.46 0.41 14.03
CA SER A 340 3.05 0.53 14.40
C SER A 340 2.44 1.86 13.97
N LEU A 341 3.19 2.97 14.08
CA LEU A 341 2.74 4.27 13.62
C LEU A 341 2.61 4.31 12.08
N CYS A 342 3.57 3.74 11.35
CA CYS A 342 3.49 3.58 9.90
C CYS A 342 2.29 2.72 9.50
N PHE A 343 2.02 1.63 10.23
CA PHE A 343 0.84 0.80 10.01
C PHE A 343 -0.46 1.56 10.25
N ALA A 344 -0.57 2.29 11.36
CA ALA A 344 -1.74 3.11 11.65
C ALA A 344 -2.00 4.16 10.55
N VAL A 345 -0.95 4.85 10.10
CA VAL A 345 -1.03 5.80 9.00
C VAL A 345 -1.45 5.09 7.71
N ALA A 346 -0.85 3.97 7.35
CA ALA A 346 -1.23 3.18 6.17
C ALA A 346 -2.71 2.76 6.20
N CYS A 347 -3.22 2.32 7.36
CA CYS A 347 -4.63 2.03 7.57
C CYS A 347 -5.51 3.28 7.44
N SER A 348 -5.06 4.43 7.93
CA SER A 348 -5.75 5.71 7.71
C SER A 348 -5.80 6.08 6.23
N PHE A 349 -4.72 5.87 5.48
CA PHE A 349 -4.71 6.05 4.03
C PHE A 349 -5.78 5.15 3.40
N ILE A 350 -5.71 3.84 3.59
CA ILE A 350 -6.69 2.91 3.00
C ILE A 350 -8.12 3.26 3.41
N GLY A 351 -8.38 3.53 4.68
CA GLY A 351 -9.71 3.85 5.18
C GLY A 351 -10.28 5.14 4.58
N LEU A 352 -9.45 6.18 4.45
CA LEU A 352 -9.85 7.43 3.79
C LEU A 352 -10.00 7.27 2.29
N PHE A 353 -9.11 6.54 1.62
CA PHE A 353 -9.24 6.26 0.19
C PHE A 353 -10.48 5.45 -0.11
N HIS A 354 -10.78 4.45 0.70
CA HIS A 354 -12.00 3.65 0.56
C HIS A 354 -13.24 4.52 0.82
N ARG A 355 -13.23 5.38 1.84
CA ARG A 355 -14.33 6.33 2.07
C ARG A 355 -14.48 7.33 0.92
N TYR A 356 -13.37 7.83 0.39
CA TYR A 356 -13.33 8.74 -0.75
C TYR A 356 -13.82 8.07 -2.03
N ARG A 357 -13.28 6.90 -2.36
CA ARG A 357 -13.71 6.06 -3.48
C ARG A 357 -15.18 5.70 -3.35
N ASN A 358 -15.66 5.32 -2.17
CA ASN A 358 -17.08 5.06 -1.96
C ASN A 358 -17.91 6.32 -2.18
N SER A 359 -17.48 7.47 -1.65
CA SER A 359 -18.17 8.73 -1.89
C SER A 359 -18.22 9.08 -3.39
N ILE A 360 -17.13 8.87 -4.12
CA ILE A 360 -17.09 9.11 -5.56
C ILE A 360 -17.90 8.05 -6.32
N HIS A 361 -17.83 6.79 -5.92
CA HIS A 361 -18.63 5.70 -6.49
C HIS A 361 -20.13 5.97 -6.28
N THR A 362 -20.49 6.50 -5.10
CA THR A 362 -21.87 6.95 -4.82
C THR A 362 -22.30 8.12 -5.73
N LEU A 363 -21.36 8.83 -6.33
CA LEU A 363 -21.62 9.98 -7.21
C LEU A 363 -21.44 9.65 -8.69
N THR A 364 -20.74 8.55 -9.04
CA THR A 364 -20.35 8.21 -10.42
C THR A 364 -21.07 6.98 -10.96
N SER A 365 -21.55 6.10 -10.07
CA SER A 365 -22.27 4.85 -10.38
C SER A 365 -21.52 3.90 -11.34
N GLU A 366 -21.92 2.63 -11.45
CA GLU A 366 -21.17 1.56 -12.18
C GLU A 366 -21.03 1.73 -13.71
N SER A 367 -21.34 2.92 -14.22
CA SER A 367 -20.99 3.36 -15.58
C SER A 367 -19.49 3.24 -15.85
N ASP A 368 -18.69 3.40 -14.80
CA ASP A 368 -17.25 3.35 -14.90
C ASP A 368 -16.79 1.89 -14.88
N LYS A 369 -16.40 1.38 -16.05
CA LYS A 369 -15.76 0.05 -16.20
C LYS A 369 -14.42 -0.04 -15.44
N ASP A 370 -13.98 1.04 -14.80
CA ASP A 370 -12.84 1.11 -13.91
C ASP A 370 -13.04 0.41 -12.55
N SER A 371 -14.19 -0.25 -12.32
CA SER A 371 -14.39 -1.20 -11.22
C SER A 371 -13.76 -2.58 -11.48
N ASP A 372 -13.47 -2.92 -12.73
CA ASP A 372 -12.64 -4.08 -13.07
C ASP A 372 -11.25 -3.92 -12.47
N TRP A 373 -10.61 -5.05 -12.15
CA TRP A 373 -9.32 -5.08 -11.47
C TRP A 373 -8.35 -4.07 -12.05
N GLN A 374 -8.16 -2.96 -11.33
CA GLN A 374 -7.29 -1.91 -11.84
C GLN A 374 -5.88 -2.49 -11.88
N PHE A 375 -5.10 -2.08 -12.89
CA PHE A 375 -3.71 -2.51 -13.04
C PHE A 375 -2.91 -2.42 -11.73
N GLY A 376 -3.24 -1.46 -10.86
CA GLY A 376 -2.68 -1.34 -9.51
C GLY A 376 -2.97 -2.51 -8.56
N GLN A 377 -4.13 -3.15 -8.62
CA GLN A 377 -4.47 -4.35 -7.83
C GLN A 377 -3.70 -5.59 -8.32
N VAL A 378 -3.60 -5.76 -9.64
CA VAL A 378 -2.78 -6.82 -10.25
C VAL A 378 -1.30 -6.60 -9.91
N LEU A 379 -0.83 -5.37 -10.01
CA LEU A 379 0.56 -5.01 -9.68
C LEU A 379 0.86 -5.21 -8.20
N ALA A 380 -0.08 -4.86 -7.31
CA ALA A 380 0.03 -5.13 -5.89
C ALA A 380 0.17 -6.64 -5.64
N LEU A 381 -0.68 -7.47 -6.22
CA LEU A 381 -0.56 -8.94 -6.10
C LEU A 381 0.73 -9.48 -6.71
N ALA A 382 1.16 -8.95 -7.86
CA ALA A 382 2.42 -9.34 -8.49
C ALA A 382 3.63 -9.05 -7.59
N THR A 383 3.59 -7.96 -6.80
CA THR A 383 4.67 -7.66 -5.84
C THR A 383 4.76 -8.68 -4.69
N TRP A 384 3.68 -9.41 -4.42
CA TRP A 384 3.68 -10.50 -3.43
C TRP A 384 4.17 -11.83 -3.99
N VAL A 385 4.17 -12.03 -5.31
CA VAL A 385 4.56 -13.31 -5.91
C VAL A 385 6.00 -13.70 -5.56
N PRO A 386 7.03 -12.84 -5.72
CA PRO A 386 8.40 -13.18 -5.33
C PRO A 386 8.52 -13.52 -3.84
N VAL A 387 7.79 -12.79 -2.98
CA VAL A 387 7.77 -13.00 -1.52
C VAL A 387 7.15 -14.35 -1.18
N GLY A 388 6.05 -14.70 -1.84
CA GLY A 388 5.39 -15.98 -1.68
C GLY A 388 6.27 -17.13 -2.15
N VAL A 389 6.93 -16.98 -3.30
CA VAL A 389 7.86 -17.99 -3.84
C VAL A 389 9.05 -18.19 -2.91
N ASP A 390 9.71 -17.13 -2.47
CA ASP A 390 10.84 -17.21 -1.53
C ASP A 390 10.39 -17.84 -0.20
N PHE A 391 9.24 -17.42 0.32
CA PHE A 391 8.69 -17.97 1.56
C PHE A 391 8.42 -19.48 1.44
N LEU A 392 7.78 -19.93 0.36
CA LEU A 392 7.49 -21.34 0.12
C LEU A 392 8.79 -22.14 -0.11
N ALA A 393 9.74 -21.58 -0.87
CA ALA A 393 11.04 -22.21 -1.10
C ALA A 393 11.81 -22.44 0.21
N ILE A 394 11.86 -21.43 1.09
CA ILE A 394 12.53 -21.55 2.40
C ILE A 394 11.77 -22.54 3.30
N LEU A 395 10.44 -22.48 3.31
CA LEU A 395 9.60 -23.33 4.15
C LEU A 395 9.71 -24.82 3.78
N PHE A 396 9.76 -25.15 2.49
CA PHE A 396 9.72 -26.53 2.00
C PHE A 396 11.08 -27.11 1.59
N CYS A 397 12.00 -26.32 1.02
CA CYS A 397 13.28 -26.84 0.50
C CYS A 397 14.40 -26.90 1.55
N LYS A 398 14.46 -25.95 2.50
CA LYS A 398 15.48 -25.93 3.57
C LYS A 398 15.45 -27.21 4.45
N PRO A 399 14.28 -27.78 4.81
CA PRO A 399 14.21 -29.06 5.51
C PRO A 399 14.77 -30.22 4.68
N LEU A 400 14.46 -30.29 3.38
CA LEU A 400 14.87 -31.40 2.51
C LEU A 400 16.39 -31.45 2.35
N LEU A 401 17.03 -30.28 2.19
CA LEU A 401 18.50 -30.16 2.18
C LEU A 401 19.13 -30.56 3.53
N SER A 402 18.47 -30.25 4.65
CA SER A 402 18.99 -30.60 5.98
C SER A 402 18.91 -32.09 6.31
N TYR A 403 18.09 -32.88 5.61
CA TYR A 403 18.01 -34.34 5.78
C TYR A 403 18.81 -35.12 4.74
N ALA A 404 19.18 -34.50 3.61
CA ALA A 404 19.81 -35.19 2.48
C ALA A 404 21.34 -35.32 2.57
N THR A 405 22.01 -34.78 3.60
CA THR A 405 23.46 -34.93 3.76
C THR A 405 23.87 -35.21 5.22
N PRO A 406 24.63 -36.28 5.51
CA PRO A 406 25.48 -36.29 6.72
C PRO A 406 26.47 -35.12 6.64
N PRO A 407 27.03 -34.65 7.77
CA PRO A 407 27.86 -33.46 7.82
C PRO A 407 29.19 -33.68 7.08
N LEU A 408 29.18 -33.54 5.75
CA LEU A 408 30.39 -33.38 4.98
C LEU A 408 30.86 -31.95 5.18
N ARG A 409 31.88 -31.84 6.02
CA ARG A 409 32.59 -30.64 6.48
C ARG A 409 33.38 -29.94 5.37
N TYR A 410 32.96 -30.05 4.12
CA TYR A 410 33.68 -29.56 2.95
C TYR A 410 32.67 -29.11 1.89
N CYS A 411 32.21 -27.86 1.98
CA CYS A 411 31.59 -27.15 0.84
C CYS A 411 31.35 -25.66 1.17
N THR A 412 32.36 -24.95 1.68
CA THR A 412 32.35 -23.47 1.68
C THR A 412 33.54 -22.82 0.99
N ASP A 413 34.50 -23.59 0.44
CA ASP A 413 35.69 -23.00 -0.19
C ASP A 413 35.83 -23.25 -1.70
N SER A 414 34.76 -23.62 -2.41
CA SER A 414 34.77 -23.64 -3.88
C SER A 414 33.49 -23.09 -4.49
N VAL A 415 33.17 -21.84 -4.14
CA VAL A 415 32.49 -20.99 -5.11
C VAL A 415 33.46 -20.77 -6.25
N VAL A 416 33.19 -21.45 -7.36
CA VAL A 416 33.83 -21.25 -8.66
C VAL A 416 33.70 -19.77 -9.02
N ASP A 417 34.83 -19.06 -8.99
CA ASP A 417 35.00 -17.77 -9.67
C ASP A 417 34.66 -17.96 -11.16
N GLY A 418 33.44 -17.62 -11.54
CA GLY A 418 33.09 -17.36 -12.94
C GLY A 418 33.87 -16.15 -13.46
N PRO A 419 34.13 -16.07 -14.78
CA PRO A 419 35.04 -15.09 -15.37
C PRO A 419 34.39 -13.69 -15.48
N GLU A 420 34.23 -13.00 -14.35
CA GLU A 420 34.00 -11.54 -14.31
C GLU A 420 35.23 -10.79 -13.77
N LYS A 421 36.44 -11.28 -14.08
CA LYS A 421 37.68 -10.50 -13.98
C LYS A 421 37.92 -9.73 -15.27
N GLY A 422 37.16 -8.65 -15.44
CA GLY A 422 37.45 -7.59 -16.40
C GLY A 422 36.99 -6.26 -15.83
N MET A 423 37.94 -5.42 -15.40
CA MET A 423 37.75 -4.05 -14.91
C MET A 423 37.29 -3.89 -13.44
N SER A 424 38.22 -4.13 -12.51
CA SER A 424 38.40 -3.18 -11.41
C SER A 424 39.83 -3.26 -10.92
N GLY A 425 40.56 -2.16 -11.12
CA GLY A 425 41.94 -1.99 -10.72
C GLY A 425 42.10 -2.17 -9.21
N LYS A 426 43.11 -2.97 -8.86
CA LYS A 426 43.70 -3.07 -7.51
C LYS A 426 43.85 -1.69 -6.85
N ILE A 427 43.57 -1.62 -5.55
CA ILE A 427 44.59 -1.57 -4.49
C ILE A 427 43.97 -2.25 -3.26
N SER A 428 44.52 -3.41 -2.88
CA SER A 428 44.33 -4.01 -1.55
C SER A 428 45.69 -4.07 -0.88
N SER A 429 45.87 -3.28 0.18
CA SER A 429 46.99 -3.39 1.10
C SER A 429 46.50 -4.06 2.38
N HIS A 430 47.23 -5.12 2.78
CA HIS A 430 47.13 -5.89 4.02
C HIS A 430 46.22 -7.11 4.04
N TYR A 431 46.80 -8.25 3.62
CA TYR A 431 46.59 -9.51 4.33
C TYR A 431 47.82 -9.81 5.17
N ARG A 432 47.62 -9.96 6.49
CA ARG A 432 48.60 -10.49 7.44
C ARG A 432 48.51 -12.02 7.34
N VAL A 433 49.59 -12.65 6.86
CA VAL A 433 49.76 -14.10 6.86
C VAL A 433 49.88 -14.56 8.32
N VAL A 434 48.94 -15.41 8.76
CA VAL A 434 49.10 -16.21 9.97
C VAL A 434 49.68 -17.55 9.50
N ALA A 435 50.97 -17.75 9.75
CA ALA A 435 51.60 -19.05 9.58
C ALA A 435 51.20 -19.94 10.77
N ASN A 436 50.44 -21.01 10.50
CA ASN A 436 50.33 -22.13 11.41
C ASN A 436 51.62 -22.96 11.29
N ILE A 437 52.39 -23.02 12.38
CA ILE A 437 53.50 -23.96 12.52
C ILE A 437 52.90 -25.21 13.18
N GLU A 438 52.61 -26.22 12.36
CA GLU A 438 52.55 -27.61 12.79
C GLU A 438 53.99 -28.10 12.95
N THR A 439 54.46 -28.27 14.18
CA THR A 439 55.66 -29.07 14.45
C THR A 439 55.24 -30.51 14.66
N GLU A 440 55.46 -31.29 13.61
CA GLU A 440 55.42 -32.75 13.60
C GLU A 440 56.67 -33.33 14.28
N GLU A 441 56.43 -34.44 14.96
CA GLU A 441 57.30 -35.22 15.82
C GLU A 441 58.19 -36.17 14.99
N LYS A 442 59.52 -36.11 15.16
CA LYS A 442 60.42 -37.26 14.89
C LYS A 442 61.56 -37.27 15.92
N GLY A 443 61.61 -38.36 16.68
CA GLY A 443 62.74 -38.69 17.55
C GLY A 443 63.88 -39.33 16.76
N GLU A 444 65.10 -39.15 17.26
CA GLU A 444 66.06 -40.23 17.49
C GLU A 444 67.23 -39.74 18.36
N THR A 445 67.53 -40.60 19.34
CA THR A 445 68.66 -40.72 20.26
C THR A 445 70.00 -40.07 19.88
N PHE A 446 70.58 -39.33 20.84
CA PHE A 446 72.02 -39.34 21.10
C PHE A 446 72.30 -39.16 22.60
N GLN A 447 72.97 -40.14 23.21
CA GLN A 447 73.56 -40.07 24.55
C GLN A 447 74.88 -39.30 24.47
N VAL A 448 75.16 -38.38 25.40
CA VAL A 448 76.50 -38.11 25.95
C VAL A 448 76.35 -37.55 27.38
N GLU A 449 77.16 -38.13 28.28
CA GLU A 449 77.69 -37.67 29.58
C GLU A 449 77.33 -36.23 30.01
N GLY A 450 76.83 -35.98 31.22
CA GLY A 450 77.52 -36.25 32.48
C GLY A 450 78.39 -35.04 32.84
N ILE A 451 77.90 -34.12 33.68
CA ILE A 451 78.70 -33.32 34.62
C ILE A 451 77.76 -32.84 35.74
N GLN A 452 78.21 -33.18 36.93
CA GLN A 452 77.75 -32.84 38.26
C GLN A 452 78.23 -31.41 38.56
N ASP A 453 77.37 -30.51 39.06
CA ASP A 453 77.86 -29.54 40.04
C ASP A 453 76.81 -29.00 41.02
N ASN A 454 77.29 -28.97 42.25
CA ASN A 454 76.69 -28.51 43.50
C ASN A 454 76.82 -26.99 43.63
N SER A 455 75.80 -26.27 44.09
CA SER A 455 75.87 -25.19 45.12
C SER A 455 74.52 -24.45 45.22
N ARG A 456 73.85 -24.46 46.39
CA ARG A 456 73.85 -23.38 47.42
C ARG A 456 73.59 -22.00 46.81
N SER A 457 72.62 -21.19 47.26
CA SER A 457 72.29 -20.87 48.66
C SER A 457 71.00 -20.07 48.78
N ASN A 458 70.22 -20.37 49.81
CA ASN A 458 69.35 -19.42 50.50
C ASN A 458 70.17 -18.25 51.04
N LEU A 459 69.67 -17.01 50.95
CA LEU A 459 69.75 -16.02 52.02
C LEU A 459 68.79 -14.86 51.79
N ASN A 460 68.09 -14.54 52.87
CA ASN A 460 67.16 -13.44 53.07
C ASN A 460 67.83 -12.07 52.90
N VAL A 461 67.02 -11.08 52.49
CA VAL A 461 66.84 -9.80 53.20
C VAL A 461 65.36 -9.46 53.20
#